data_AF-A0A3N5MA86-F1
#
_entry.id   AF-A0A3N5MA86-F1
#
_cell.length_a   1.000
_cell.length_b   1.000
_cell.length_c   1.000
_cell.angle_alpha   90.00
_cell.angle_beta   90.00
_cell.angle_gamma   90.00
#
_symmetry.space_group_name_H-M   'P 1'
#
loop_
_entity.id
_entity.type
_entity.pdbx_description
1 polymer ?
#
loop_
_entity_poly.entity_id
_entity_poly.type
_entity_poly.pdbx_seq_one_letter_code
_entity_poly.pdbx_strand_id
1 'polypeptide(L)' 'QLGFLERTSQGRVATRLAYDHLGLTYQEDGQAKLF' A
#
# COMPACT_ATOMS: atom_id res chain seq x y z
N GLN A 1 0.67 12.62 -10.37
CA GLN A 1 -0.03 12.61 -9.07
C GLN A 1 0.99 12.40 -7.95
N LEU A 2 1.16 13.38 -7.06
CA LEU A 2 1.96 13.20 -5.84
C LEU A 2 1.15 12.33 -4.86
N GLY A 3 1.78 11.38 -4.16
CA GLY A 3 1.13 10.62 -3.09
C GLY A 3 0.68 9.19 -3.42
N PHE A 4 1.01 8.64 -4.59
CA PHE A 4 0.81 7.20 -4.88
C PHE A 4 1.85 6.27 -4.25
N LEU A 5 3.04 6.79 -3.94
CA LEU A 5 4.12 6.03 -3.33
C LEU A 5 4.57 6.72 -2.06
N GLU A 6 4.53 5.98 -0.95
CA GLU A 6 5.14 6.39 0.31
C GLU A 6 6.56 5.83 0.42
N ARG A 7 7.43 6.46 1.21
CA ARG A 7 8.78 5.98 1.45
C ARG A 7 8.81 5.14 2.72
N THR A 8 9.49 4.00 2.66
CA THR A 8 9.79 3.15 3.82
C THR A 8 11.29 2.91 3.88
N SER A 9 11.78 2.33 4.99
CA SER A 9 13.18 1.91 5.12
C SER A 9 13.60 0.87 4.06
N GLN A 10 12.64 0.15 3.48
CA GLN A 10 12.86 -0.91 2.49
C GLN A 10 12.61 -0.45 1.05
N GLY A 11 12.20 0.81 0.83
CA GLY A 11 11.95 1.35 -0.51
C GLY A 11 10.70 2.21 -0.60
N ARG A 12 9.83 1.89 -1.57
CA ARG A 12 8.55 2.58 -1.78
C ARG A 12 7.40 1.59 -1.76
N VAL A 13 6.30 1.99 -1.13
CA VAL A 13 5.06 1.20 -1.04
C VAL A 13 3.92 1.97 -1.70
N ALA A 14 3.01 1.27 -2.35
CA ALA A 14 1.82 1.85 -2.95
C ALA A 14 0.82 2.27 -1.86
N THR A 15 0.44 3.54 -1.86
CA THR A 15 -0.53 4.07 -0.91
C THR A 15 -1.94 3.63 -1.27
N ARG A 16 -2.87 3.70 -0.32
CA ARG A 16 -4.30 3.46 -0.57
C ARG A 16 -4.85 4.27 -1.76
N LEU A 17 -4.40 5.53 -1.90
CA LEU A 17 -4.76 6.39 -3.03
C LEU A 17 -4.33 5.81 -4.39
N ALA A 18 -3.21 5.09 -4.46
CA ALA A 18 -2.77 4.41 -5.68
C ALA A 18 -3.68 3.21 -6.00
N TYR A 19 -4.10 2.45 -4.98
CA TYR A 19 -5.04 1.35 -5.15
C TYR A 19 -6.39 1.84 -5.66
N ASP A 20 -6.93 2.92 -5.07
CA ASP A 20 -8.20 3.53 -5.48
C ASP A 20 -8.16 4.00 -6.93
N HIS A 21 -7.05 4.62 -7.36
CA HIS A 21 -6.89 5.07 -8.75
C HIS A 21 -6.85 3.91 -9.75
N LEU A 22 -6.36 2.76 -9.33
CA LEU A 22 -6.31 1.54 -10.14
C LEU A 22 -7.58 0.69 -10.01
N GLY A 23 -8.55 1.09 -9.17
CA GLY A 23 -9.74 0.29 -8.87
C GLY A 23 -9.43 -1.04 -8.17
N LEU A 24 -8.27 -1.13 -7.50
CA LEU A 24 -7.84 -2.31 -6.77
C LEU A 24 -8.29 -2.23 -5.31
N THR A 25 -8.62 -3.38 -4.71
CA THR A 25 -8.94 -3.43 -3.29
C THR A 25 -7.66 -3.26 -2.46
N TYR A 26 -7.64 -2.26 -1.58
CA TYR A 26 -6.58 -2.09 -0.60
C TYR A 26 -6.84 -3.02 0.60
N GLN A 27 -6.00 -4.04 0.78
CA GLN A 27 -6.08 -4.93 1.92
C GLN A 27 -5.31 -4.33 3.11
N GLU A 28 -6.04 -3.93 4.14
CA GLU A 28 -5.48 -3.47 5.43
C GLU A 28 -5.09 -4.65 6.33
N ASP A 29 -5.08 -5.87 5.77
CA ASP A 29 -4.93 -7.10 6.53
C ASP A 29 -3.58 -7.10 7.23
N GLY A 30 -3.62 -6.77 8.52
CA GLY A 30 -2.53 -6.91 9.45
C GLY A 30 -2.00 -8.32 9.31
N GLN A 31 -0.80 -8.40 8.72
CA GLN A 31 -0.08 -9.61 8.39
C GLN A 31 -0.42 -10.72 9.39
N ALA A 32 -1.10 -11.76 8.93
CA ALA A 32 -1.40 -12.90 9.78
C ALA A 32 -0.08 -13.40 10.36
N LYS A 33 0.01 -13.45 11.70
CA LYS A 33 1.21 -13.96 12.38
C LYS A 33 1.46 -15.37 11.88
N LEU A 34 2.64 -15.58 11.29
CA LEU A 34 3.12 -16.91 10.97
C LEU A 34 3.41 -17.62 12.30
N PHE A 35 2.80 -18.80 12.48
CA PHE A 35 2.93 -19.64 13.68
C PHE A 35 4.34 -20.22 13.81
#